data_AF-A0A2R5L5C9-F1
#
_entry.id   AF-A0A2R5L5C9-F1
#
_cell.length_a   1.000
_cell.length_b   1.000
_cell.length_c   1.000
_cell.angle_alpha   90.00
_cell.angle_beta   90.00
_cell.angle_gamma   90.00
#
_symmetry.space_group_name_H-M   'P 1'
#
loop_
_entity.id
_entity.type
_entity.pdbx_description
1 polymer ?
#
loop_
_entity_poly.entity_id
_entity_poly.type
_entity_poly.pdbx_seq_one_letter_code
_entity_poly.pdbx_strand_id
1 'polypeptide(L)'
;TTREAERRQYMLNTLLNKKREMESLLHENAGLRHEARGALFGSDLASAKSSEAGWNADETEATQDLTVEQIREQQQMAVKAQDRGLENLSHVIGRQKQMALGFNQELDLHNEIIDDIENHTDRVNSRLIRETKNVQLVDRKAGTCGYWVVILLLMVAIVVVAAVKF
;
A
#
# COMPACT_ATOMS: atom_id res chain seq x y z
N THR A 1 -63.86 -27.75 -25.73
CA THR A 1 -62.50 -27.74 -26.32
C THR A 1 -61.59 -28.71 -25.56
N THR A 2 -61.83 -30.02 -25.70
CA THR A 2 -61.13 -31.09 -24.94
C THR A 2 -59.62 -31.13 -25.20
N ARG A 3 -59.20 -30.88 -26.45
CA ARG A 3 -57.78 -30.80 -26.86
C ARG A 3 -57.01 -29.67 -26.19
N GLU A 4 -57.69 -28.59 -25.81
CA GLU A 4 -57.06 -27.46 -25.13
C GLU A 4 -56.84 -27.76 -23.64
N ALA A 5 -57.76 -28.51 -23.02
CA ALA A 5 -57.62 -28.98 -21.65
C ALA A 5 -56.42 -29.92 -21.49
N GLU A 6 -56.22 -30.85 -22.43
CA GLU A 6 -55.05 -31.75 -22.46
C GLU A 6 -53.73 -30.98 -22.61
N ARG A 7 -53.70 -29.93 -23.46
CA ARG A 7 -52.54 -29.05 -23.60
C ARG A 7 -52.19 -28.31 -22.30
N ARG A 8 -53.19 -27.77 -21.61
CA ARG A 8 -53.00 -27.08 -20.33
C ARG A 8 -52.57 -28.05 -19.24
N GLN A 9 -53.11 -29.27 -19.22
CA GLN A 9 -52.68 -30.32 -18.30
C GLN A 9 -51.23 -30.72 -18.54
N TYR A 10 -50.80 -30.88 -19.79
CA TYR A 10 -49.40 -31.16 -20.10
C TYR A 10 -48.49 -30.01 -19.62
N MET A 11 -48.86 -28.76 -19.92
CA MET A 11 -48.09 -27.60 -19.50
C MET A 11 -48.00 -27.47 -17.97
N LEU A 12 -49.10 -27.68 -17.26
CA LEU A 12 -49.12 -27.70 -15.80
C LEU A 12 -48.21 -28.79 -15.22
N ASN A 13 -48.24 -29.99 -15.81
CA ASN A 13 -47.34 -31.07 -15.38
C ASN A 13 -45.87 -30.72 -15.64
N THR A 14 -45.55 -30.09 -16.78
CA THR A 14 -44.18 -29.64 -17.05
C THR A 14 -43.71 -28.56 -16.08
N LEU A 15 -44.58 -27.62 -15.72
CA LEU A 15 -44.28 -26.57 -14.74
C LEU A 15 -44.12 -27.13 -13.34
N LEU A 16 -44.96 -28.07 -12.93
CA LEU A 16 -44.84 -28.75 -11.64
C LEU A 16 -43.56 -29.56 -11.55
N ASN A 17 -43.18 -30.25 -12.63
CA ASN A 17 -41.94 -31.01 -12.64
C ASN A 17 -40.72 -30.08 -12.57
N LYS A 18 -40.74 -28.98 -13.34
CA LYS A 18 -39.69 -27.96 -13.35
C LYS A 18 -39.58 -27.19 -12.04
N LYS A 19 -40.69 -27.00 -11.33
CA LYS A 19 -40.71 -26.44 -9.97
C LYS A 19 -39.99 -27.38 -9.00
N ARG A 20 -40.30 -28.68 -9.00
CA ARG A 20 -39.65 -29.67 -8.13
C ARG A 20 -38.15 -29.76 -8.41
N GLU A 21 -37.77 -29.73 -9.68
CA GLU A 21 -36.37 -29.71 -10.11
C GLU A 21 -35.64 -28.45 -9.60
N MET A 22 -36.25 -27.26 -9.72
CA MET A 22 -35.66 -26.04 -9.14
C MET A 22 -35.60 -26.09 -7.62
N GLU A 23 -36.61 -26.61 -6.94
CA GLU A 23 -36.58 -26.77 -5.48
C GLU A 23 -35.47 -27.73 -5.04
N SER A 24 -35.22 -28.82 -5.77
CA SER A 24 -34.12 -29.73 -5.43
C SER A 24 -32.75 -29.08 -5.63
N LEU A 25 -32.57 -28.37 -6.75
CA LEU A 25 -31.33 -27.63 -7.03
C LEU A 25 -31.11 -26.49 -6.02
N LEU A 26 -32.18 -25.83 -5.57
CA LEU A 26 -32.08 -24.77 -4.58
C LEU A 26 -31.70 -25.34 -3.21
N HIS A 27 -32.28 -26.47 -2.80
CA HIS A 27 -31.92 -27.13 -1.54
C HIS A 27 -30.48 -27.66 -1.54
N GLU A 28 -30.01 -28.23 -2.65
CA GLU A 28 -28.63 -28.67 -2.83
C GLU A 28 -27.64 -27.49 -2.84
N ASN A 29 -27.99 -26.39 -3.50
CA ASN A 29 -27.15 -25.21 -3.65
C ASN A 29 -27.22 -24.26 -2.45
N ALA A 30 -28.28 -24.30 -1.63
CA ALA A 30 -28.42 -23.47 -0.43
C ALA A 30 -27.32 -23.76 0.60
N GLY A 31 -26.95 -25.03 0.79
CA GLY A 31 -25.84 -25.41 1.67
C GLY A 31 -24.50 -24.86 1.17
N LEU A 32 -24.21 -25.03 -0.12
CA LEU A 32 -22.97 -24.56 -0.75
C LEU A 32 -22.86 -23.02 -0.80
N ARG A 33 -23.98 -22.32 -1.03
CA ARG A 33 -24.03 -20.85 -1.08
C ARG A 33 -23.78 -20.20 0.28
N HIS A 34 -24.25 -20.84 1.35
CA HIS A 34 -24.02 -20.33 2.71
C HIS A 34 -22.54 -20.36 3.08
N GLU A 35 -21.84 -21.44 2.73
CA GLU A 35 -20.41 -21.60 2.99
C GLU A 35 -19.56 -20.66 2.13
N ALA A 36 -19.87 -20.55 0.83
CA ALA A 36 -19.15 -19.65 -0.09
C ALA A 36 -19.37 -18.16 0.24
N ARG A 37 -20.57 -17.75 0.68
CA ARG A 37 -20.82 -16.37 1.12
C ARG A 37 -20.14 -16.04 2.44
N GLY A 38 -20.13 -16.98 3.40
CA GLY A 38 -19.42 -16.81 4.67
C GLY A 38 -17.92 -16.63 4.48
N ALA A 39 -17.32 -17.37 3.55
CA ALA A 39 -15.91 -17.24 3.19
C ALA A 39 -15.57 -15.91 2.47
N LEU A 40 -16.52 -15.35 1.71
CA LEU A 40 -16.32 -14.10 0.97
C LEU A 40 -16.55 -12.84 1.82
N PHE A 41 -17.53 -12.87 2.72
CA PHE A 41 -17.97 -11.70 3.50
C PHE A 41 -17.55 -11.72 4.98
N GLY A 42 -16.91 -12.81 5.43
CA GLY A 42 -16.53 -12.99 6.82
C GLY A 42 -17.71 -13.40 7.70
N SER A 43 -17.45 -14.28 8.66
CA SER A 43 -18.44 -14.83 9.60
C SER A 43 -19.23 -13.75 10.37
N ASP A 44 -18.63 -12.57 10.57
CA ASP A 44 -19.26 -11.48 11.33
C ASP A 44 -20.45 -10.83 10.60
N LEU A 45 -20.44 -10.83 9.26
CA LEU A 45 -21.59 -10.37 8.46
C LEU A 45 -22.59 -11.51 8.17
N ALA A 46 -22.12 -12.77 8.17
CA ALA A 46 -22.99 -13.93 7.98
C ALA A 46 -23.96 -14.17 9.16
N SER A 47 -23.61 -13.69 10.36
CA SER A 47 -24.49 -13.71 11.54
C SER A 47 -25.63 -12.67 11.47
N ALA A 48 -25.48 -11.64 10.63
CA ALA A 48 -26.59 -10.77 10.24
C ALA A 48 -27.48 -11.53 9.24
N LYS A 49 -28.25 -12.47 9.78
CA LYS A 49 -29.39 -13.19 9.19
C LYS A 49 -29.44 -13.16 7.66
N SER A 50 -29.17 -14.32 7.07
CA SER A 50 -29.86 -14.74 5.86
C SER A 50 -31.38 -14.74 6.11
N SER A 51 -32.02 -13.58 5.92
CA SER A 51 -33.39 -13.56 5.46
C SER A 51 -33.37 -14.03 4.01
N GLU A 52 -34.02 -15.16 3.79
CA GLU A 52 -34.27 -15.74 2.48
C GLU A 52 -34.82 -14.66 1.53
N ALA A 53 -34.16 -14.51 0.37
CA ALA A 53 -34.46 -13.52 -0.67
C ALA A 53 -34.17 -12.05 -0.31
N GLY A 54 -33.12 -11.49 -0.94
CA GLY A 54 -32.83 -10.04 -0.98
C GLY A 54 -33.86 -9.18 -1.74
N TRP A 55 -35.11 -9.65 -1.80
CA TRP A 55 -36.30 -8.98 -2.33
C TRP A 55 -37.57 -9.32 -1.51
N ASN A 56 -37.47 -10.15 -0.46
CA ASN A 56 -38.55 -10.48 0.48
C ASN A 56 -37.98 -10.52 1.91
N ALA A 57 -37.18 -9.51 2.27
CA ALA A 57 -36.90 -9.31 3.69
C ALA A 57 -38.23 -8.97 4.36
N ASP A 58 -38.68 -9.86 5.24
CA ASP A 58 -39.79 -9.64 6.16
C ASP A 58 -39.70 -8.20 6.68
N GLU A 59 -40.77 -7.42 6.44
CA GLU A 59 -40.80 -6.00 6.75
C GLU A 59 -40.35 -5.80 8.19
N THR A 60 -39.26 -5.07 8.38
CA THR A 60 -38.83 -4.67 9.73
C THR A 60 -39.96 -3.85 10.34
N GLU A 61 -40.27 -4.02 11.63
CA GLU A 61 -41.35 -3.32 12.35
C GLU A 61 -41.33 -1.78 12.19
N ALA A 62 -40.23 -1.20 11.71
CA ALA A 62 -40.09 0.22 11.35
C ALA A 62 -40.65 0.61 9.96
N THR A 63 -40.96 -0.35 9.07
CA THR A 63 -41.38 -0.12 7.66
C THR A 63 -42.75 -0.72 7.35
N GLN A 64 -43.30 -1.55 8.24
CA GLN A 64 -44.54 -2.30 8.06
C GLN A 64 -45.80 -1.41 7.92
N ASP A 65 -45.70 -0.12 8.25
CA ASP A 65 -46.82 0.84 8.22
C ASP A 65 -46.56 2.02 7.25
N LEU A 66 -45.50 1.94 6.43
CA LEU A 66 -45.14 3.03 5.51
C LEU A 66 -45.59 2.70 4.09
N THR A 67 -46.44 3.57 3.53
CA THR A 67 -46.95 3.42 2.16
C THR A 67 -45.78 3.54 1.15
N VAL A 68 -45.90 2.94 -0.04
CA VAL A 68 -44.86 2.96 -1.09
C VAL A 68 -44.32 4.38 -1.38
N GLU A 69 -45.15 5.41 -1.25
CA GLU A 69 -44.77 6.83 -1.29
C GLU A 69 -43.74 7.24 -0.22
N GLN A 70 -43.91 6.80 1.02
CA GLN A 70 -43.00 7.14 2.13
C GLN A 70 -41.65 6.43 1.99
N ILE A 71 -41.63 5.20 1.48
CA ILE A 71 -40.39 4.48 1.13
C ILE A 71 -39.63 5.25 0.03
N ARG A 72 -40.36 5.82 -0.94
CA ARG A 72 -39.78 6.62 -2.02
C ARG A 72 -39.15 7.91 -1.51
N GLU A 73 -39.81 8.60 -0.58
CA GLU A 73 -39.24 9.79 0.08
C GLU A 73 -37.99 9.44 0.89
N GLN A 74 -38.01 8.32 1.62
CA GLN A 74 -36.87 7.85 2.40
C GLN A 74 -35.68 7.48 1.50
N GLN A 75 -35.93 6.83 0.37
CA GLN A 75 -34.90 6.55 -0.65
C GLN A 75 -34.34 7.84 -1.26
N GLN A 76 -35.18 8.83 -1.58
CA GLN A 76 -34.70 10.13 -2.07
C GLN A 76 -33.83 10.87 -1.05
N MET A 77 -34.16 10.78 0.25
CA MET A 77 -33.33 11.33 1.31
C MET A 77 -32.00 10.57 1.45
N ALA A 78 -32.01 9.24 1.33
CA ALA A 78 -30.79 8.43 1.36
C ALA A 78 -29.87 8.71 0.16
N VAL A 79 -30.43 8.89 -1.03
CA VAL A 79 -29.67 9.26 -2.25
C VAL A 79 -29.04 10.65 -2.08
N LYS A 80 -29.79 11.63 -1.56
CA LYS A 80 -29.24 12.96 -1.25
C LYS A 80 -28.11 12.92 -0.21
N ALA A 81 -28.16 12.00 0.75
CA ALA A 81 -27.09 11.82 1.73
C ALA A 81 -25.82 11.22 1.09
N GLN A 82 -25.98 10.27 0.18
CA GLN A 82 -24.86 9.71 -0.59
C GLN A 82 -24.20 10.72 -1.53
N ASP A 83 -24.98 11.58 -2.20
CA ASP A 83 -24.43 12.63 -3.07
C ASP A 83 -23.53 13.60 -2.29
N ARG A 84 -23.91 13.95 -1.06
CA ARG A 84 -23.05 14.76 -0.16
C ARG A 84 -21.76 14.03 0.23
N GLY A 85 -21.82 12.71 0.40
CA GLY A 85 -20.65 11.87 0.65
C GLY A 85 -19.71 11.83 -0.56
N LEU A 86 -20.25 11.73 -1.77
CA LEU A 86 -19.50 11.76 -3.03
C LEU A 86 -18.85 13.12 -3.26
N GLU A 87 -19.49 14.22 -2.90
CA GLU A 87 -18.91 15.56 -3.05
C GLU A 87 -17.68 15.74 -2.15
N ASN A 88 -17.75 15.27 -0.90
CA ASN A 88 -16.59 15.23 0.00
C ASN A 88 -15.48 14.32 -0.52
N LEU A 89 -15.82 13.14 -1.06
CA LEU A 89 -14.85 12.24 -1.66
C LEU A 89 -14.19 12.89 -2.91
N SER A 90 -14.97 13.60 -3.72
CA SER A 90 -14.47 14.32 -4.90
C SER A 90 -13.46 15.39 -4.52
N HIS A 91 -13.69 16.11 -3.42
CA HIS A 91 -12.78 17.13 -2.91
C HIS A 91 -11.47 16.51 -2.40
N VAL A 92 -11.55 15.37 -1.72
CA VAL A 92 -10.36 14.61 -1.28
C VAL A 92 -9.56 14.09 -2.48
N ILE A 93 -10.23 13.51 -3.49
CA ILE A 93 -9.58 13.05 -4.71
C ILE A 93 -8.95 14.21 -5.48
N GLY A 94 -9.62 15.37 -5.54
CA GLY A 94 -9.08 16.58 -6.16
C GLY A 94 -7.79 17.06 -5.49
N ARG A 95 -7.76 17.08 -4.15
CA ARG A 95 -6.54 17.41 -3.38
C ARG A 95 -5.43 16.37 -3.57
N GLN A 96 -5.78 15.08 -3.59
CA GLN A 96 -4.82 14.01 -3.82
C GLN A 96 -4.21 14.08 -5.23
N LYS A 97 -5.02 14.42 -6.25
CA LYS A 97 -4.54 14.67 -7.61
C LYS A 97 -3.55 15.83 -7.67
N GLN A 98 -3.82 16.92 -6.96
CA GLN A 98 -2.91 18.05 -6.91
C GLN A 98 -1.60 17.73 -6.17
N MET A 99 -1.67 16.94 -5.09
CA MET A 99 -0.49 16.44 -4.39
C MET A 99 0.33 15.48 -5.25
N ALA A 100 -0.32 14.62 -6.05
CA ALA A 100 0.35 13.73 -7.00
C ALA A 100 1.09 14.48 -8.12
N LEU A 101 0.53 15.59 -8.62
CA LEU A 101 1.23 16.46 -9.56
C LEU A 101 2.46 17.12 -8.93
N GLY A 102 2.35 17.56 -7.67
CA GLY A 102 3.49 18.10 -6.91
C GLY A 102 4.59 17.05 -6.67
N PHE A 103 4.22 15.81 -6.34
CA PHE A 103 5.18 14.72 -6.19
C PHE A 103 5.93 14.41 -7.47
N ASN A 104 5.30 14.52 -8.64
CA ASN A 104 5.99 14.28 -9.91
C ASN A 104 7.16 15.27 -10.11
N GLN A 105 6.93 16.54 -9.80
CA GLN A 105 7.95 17.58 -9.90
C GLN A 105 9.06 17.45 -8.82
N GLU A 106 8.69 17.03 -7.61
CA GLU A 106 9.64 16.76 -6.53
C GLU A 106 10.49 15.51 -6.82
N LEU A 107 9.94 14.49 -7.46
CA LEU A 107 10.67 13.28 -7.86
C LEU A 107 11.72 13.58 -8.93
N ASP A 108 11.42 14.45 -9.89
CA ASP A 108 12.40 14.91 -10.88
C ASP A 108 13.54 15.69 -10.19
N LEU A 109 13.22 16.54 -9.21
CA LEU A 109 14.21 17.25 -8.39
C LEU A 109 15.07 16.30 -7.54
N HIS A 110 14.45 15.29 -6.93
CA HIS A 110 15.17 14.28 -6.15
C HIS A 110 16.13 13.46 -7.01
N ASN A 111 15.79 13.23 -8.29
CA ASN A 111 16.68 12.54 -9.22
C ASN A 111 17.93 13.38 -9.52
N GLU A 112 17.78 14.70 -9.67
CA GLU A 112 18.90 15.63 -9.81
C GLU A 112 19.78 15.69 -8.53
N ILE A 113 19.16 15.67 -7.35
CA ILE A 113 19.88 15.64 -6.06
C ILE A 113 20.66 14.33 -5.90
N ILE A 114 20.10 13.18 -6.29
CA ILE A 114 20.78 11.87 -6.20
C ILE A 114 22.02 11.87 -7.10
N ASP A 115 21.93 12.42 -8.30
CA ASP A 115 23.06 12.51 -9.24
C ASP A 115 24.17 13.43 -8.69
N ASP A 116 23.80 14.54 -8.02
CA ASP A 116 24.80 15.40 -7.37
C ASP A 116 25.44 14.73 -6.13
N ILE A 117 24.70 13.91 -5.38
CA ILE A 117 25.23 13.12 -4.25
C ILE A 117 26.23 12.07 -4.74
N GLU A 118 25.96 11.38 -5.84
CA GLU A 118 26.88 10.40 -6.45
C GLU A 118 28.20 11.09 -6.84
N ASN A 119 28.10 12.21 -7.55
CA ASN A 119 29.25 13.03 -7.94
C ASN A 119 30.04 13.58 -6.74
N HIS A 120 29.37 13.98 -5.65
CA HIS A 120 30.05 14.41 -4.42
C HIS A 120 30.73 13.26 -3.69
N THR A 121 30.14 12.07 -3.67
CA THR A 121 30.70 10.87 -3.03
C THR A 121 32.02 10.46 -3.71
N ASP A 122 32.07 10.49 -5.04
CA ASP A 122 33.29 10.20 -5.80
C ASP A 122 34.40 11.23 -5.57
N ARG A 123 34.05 12.51 -5.44
CA ARG A 123 34.97 13.58 -5.08
C ARG A 123 35.51 13.44 -3.65
N VAL A 124 34.68 13.02 -2.70
CA VAL A 124 35.09 12.77 -1.32
C VAL A 124 36.02 11.55 -1.24
N ASN A 125 35.69 10.46 -1.94
CA ASN A 125 36.52 9.25 -1.98
C ASN A 125 37.91 9.53 -2.58
N SER A 126 37.97 10.27 -3.70
CA SER A 126 39.24 10.64 -4.33
C SER A 126 40.09 11.57 -3.48
N ARG A 127 39.50 12.51 -2.72
CA ARG A 127 40.20 13.33 -1.72
C ARG A 127 40.71 12.49 -0.55
N LEU A 128 39.88 11.60 -0.03
CA LEU A 128 40.24 10.69 1.07
C LEU A 128 41.45 9.82 0.67
N ILE A 129 41.42 9.19 -0.50
CA ILE A 129 42.53 8.36 -1.01
C ILE A 129 43.83 9.18 -1.13
N ARG A 130 43.73 10.43 -1.59
CA ARG A 130 44.91 11.31 -1.75
C ARG A 130 45.49 11.73 -0.40
N GLU A 131 44.63 12.07 0.56
CA GLU A 131 45.08 12.43 1.92
C GLU A 131 45.66 11.23 2.67
N THR A 132 45.05 10.03 2.59
CA THR A 132 45.62 8.81 3.18
C THR A 132 47.00 8.49 2.63
N LYS A 133 47.23 8.66 1.31
CA LYS A 133 48.54 8.46 0.70
C LYS A 133 49.58 9.47 1.20
N ASN A 134 49.19 10.73 1.37
CA ASN A 134 50.09 11.77 1.88
C ASN A 134 50.43 11.53 3.36
N VAL A 135 49.48 11.08 4.18
CA VAL A 135 49.73 10.71 5.58
C VAL A 135 50.74 9.55 5.68
N GLN A 136 50.58 8.50 4.88
CA GLN A 136 51.55 7.38 4.87
C GLN A 136 52.95 7.78 4.37
N LEU A 137 53.03 8.72 3.41
CA LEU A 137 54.32 9.21 2.91
C LEU A 137 55.01 10.15 3.91
N VAL A 138 54.24 10.95 4.65
CA VAL A 138 54.76 11.86 5.68
C VAL A 138 55.30 11.07 6.87
N ASP A 139 54.60 10.02 7.31
CA ASP A 139 55.04 9.18 8.43
C ASP A 139 56.37 8.47 8.13
N ARG A 140 56.53 7.94 6.90
CA ARG A 140 57.77 7.25 6.50
C ARG A 140 58.98 8.17 6.37
N LYS A 141 58.78 9.46 6.07
CA LYS A 141 59.90 10.42 5.86
C LYS A 141 60.29 11.15 7.14
N ALA A 142 59.36 11.33 8.09
CA ALA A 142 59.60 12.00 9.36
C ALA A 142 60.51 11.18 10.29
N GLY A 143 60.30 9.86 10.38
CA GLY A 143 61.08 8.98 11.27
C GLY A 143 62.58 9.01 10.95
N THR A 144 62.95 8.83 9.68
CA THR A 144 64.36 8.79 9.28
C THR A 144 65.04 10.16 9.42
N CYS A 145 64.40 11.25 9.00
CA CYS A 145 64.99 12.60 9.05
C CYS A 145 65.36 13.02 10.49
N GLY A 146 64.48 12.73 11.46
CA GLY A 146 64.74 13.02 12.88
C GLY A 146 65.98 12.30 13.42
N TYR A 147 66.14 11.00 13.13
CA TYR A 147 67.33 10.25 13.56
C TYR A 147 68.62 10.79 12.94
N TRP A 148 68.61 11.19 11.65
CA TRP A 148 69.79 11.80 11.01
C TRP A 148 70.20 13.13 11.66
N VAL A 149 69.23 13.98 12.03
CA VAL A 149 69.51 15.25 12.74
C VAL A 149 70.08 15.00 14.13
N VAL A 150 69.52 14.05 14.88
CA VAL A 150 70.00 13.68 16.22
C VAL A 150 71.43 13.14 16.16
N ILE A 151 71.73 12.25 15.19
CA ILE A 151 73.08 11.69 14.99
C ILE A 151 74.10 12.81 14.69
N LEU A 152 73.75 13.78 13.83
CA LEU A 152 74.65 14.89 13.48
C LEU A 152 74.92 15.78 14.70
N LEU A 153 73.89 16.13 15.48
CA LEU A 153 74.05 16.92 16.70
C LEU A 153 74.98 16.22 17.71
N LEU A 154 74.77 14.93 17.93
CA LEU A 154 75.61 14.11 18.82
C LEU A 154 77.07 14.08 18.35
N MET A 155 77.30 13.96 17.04
CA MET A 155 78.64 13.96 16.44
C MET A 155 79.36 15.29 16.69
N VAL A 156 78.67 16.43 16.51
CA VAL A 156 79.22 17.76 16.82
C VAL A 156 79.54 17.90 18.31
N ALA A 157 78.65 17.44 19.20
CA ALA A 157 78.88 17.50 20.64
C ALA A 157 80.13 16.70 21.06
N ILE A 158 80.35 15.51 20.47
CA ILE A 158 81.56 14.71 20.71
C ILE A 158 82.82 15.46 20.27
N VAL A 159 82.80 16.08 19.08
CA VAL A 159 83.95 16.86 18.57
C VAL A 159 84.28 18.02 19.50
N VAL A 160 83.28 18.75 19.98
CA VAL A 160 83.48 19.87 20.92
C VAL A 160 84.07 19.38 22.24
N VAL A 161 83.53 18.29 22.82
CA VAL A 161 84.05 17.72 24.06
C VAL A 161 85.49 17.23 23.88
N ALA A 162 85.81 16.58 22.76
CA ALA A 162 87.16 16.14 22.46
C ALA A 162 88.12 17.32 22.32
N ALA A 163 87.73 18.38 21.59
CA ALA A 163 88.54 19.58 21.38
C ALA A 163 88.74 20.42 22.66
N VAL A 164 87.83 20.33 23.63
CA VAL A 164 87.96 20.99 24.95
C VAL A 164 88.78 20.15 25.93
N LYS A 165 88.75 18.82 25.78
CA LYS A 165 89.52 17.88 26.61
C LYS A 165 90.98 17.72 26.15
N PHE A 166 91.28 18.05 24.90
CA PHE A 166 92.64 18.25 24.37
C PHE A 166 93.11 19.68 24.64
#